data_AF-A0A1F9PNG0-F1
#
_entry.id   AF-A0A1F9PNG0-F1
#
_cell.length_a   1.000
_cell.length_b   1.000
_cell.length_c   1.000
_cell.angle_alpha   90.00
_cell.angle_beta   90.00
_cell.angle_gamma   90.00
#
_symmetry.space_group_name_H-M   'P 1'
#
loop_
_entity.id
_entity.type
_entity.pdbx_description
1 polymer ?
#
loop_
_entity_poly.entity_id
_entity_poly.type
_entity_poly.pdbx_seq_one_letter_code
_entity_poly.pdbx_strand_id
1 'polypeptide(L)'
;MAIPRRSLQDIRTLTGKVRKATLPHEAYLRISHIEMEKARKTLESEKARQMMADIAARLAEIEAEKESLLQSMGERGGDATRVRTGPRRSAGGFKIKY
;
A
#
# COMPACT_ATOMS: atom_id res chain seq x y z
N MET A 1 34.18 63.24 -46.04
CA MET A 1 33.94 62.21 -45.00
C MET A 1 32.44 62.09 -44.80
N ALA A 2 31.82 60.95 -45.14
CA ALA A 2 30.37 60.74 -45.02
C ALA A 2 30.02 60.20 -43.63
N ILE A 3 29.09 60.85 -42.92
CA ILE A 3 28.64 60.43 -41.60
C ILE A 3 27.65 59.27 -41.76
N PRO A 4 27.90 58.10 -41.16
CA PRO A 4 26.96 56.99 -41.23
C PRO A 4 25.67 57.35 -40.47
N ARG A 5 24.53 57.30 -41.17
CA ARG A 5 23.21 57.53 -40.59
C ARG A 5 22.75 56.27 -39.84
N ARG A 6 23.07 56.18 -38.55
CA ARG A 6 22.52 55.15 -37.66
C ARG A 6 21.13 55.58 -37.19
N SER A 7 20.16 54.68 -37.34
CA SER A 7 18.79 54.85 -36.85
C SER A 7 18.63 54.24 -35.45
N LEU A 8 17.50 54.51 -34.79
CA LEU A 8 17.16 53.87 -33.50
C LEU A 8 17.13 52.33 -33.60
N GLN A 9 16.87 51.78 -34.79
CA GLN A 9 16.84 50.35 -35.05
C GLN A 9 18.26 49.73 -35.10
N ASP A 10 19.30 50.55 -35.33
CA ASP A 10 20.71 50.11 -35.34
C ASP A 10 21.34 50.11 -33.95
N ILE A 11 20.62 50.59 -32.94
CA ILE A 11 21.04 50.53 -31.55
C ILE A 11 20.88 49.08 -31.08
N ARG A 12 22.01 48.38 -30.93
CA ARG A 12 22.06 47.02 -30.36
C ARG A 12 21.62 47.06 -28.89
N THR A 13 20.34 46.81 -28.64
CA THR A 13 19.79 46.69 -27.29
C THR A 13 20.09 45.30 -26.74
N LEU A 14 20.48 45.22 -25.46
CA LEU A 14 20.78 43.96 -24.77
C LEU A 14 19.57 43.02 -24.66
N THR A 15 18.36 43.56 -24.88
CA THR A 15 17.06 42.89 -24.80
C THR A 15 16.93 41.68 -25.72
N GLY A 16 17.65 41.63 -26.85
CA GLY A 16 17.67 40.47 -27.75
C GLY A 16 18.72 39.40 -27.44
N LYS A 17 19.73 39.73 -26.61
CA LYS A 17 20.88 38.83 -26.32
C LYS A 17 20.64 37.90 -25.14
N VAL A 18 19.71 38.21 -24.24
CA VAL A 18 19.33 37.34 -23.12
C VAL A 18 18.30 36.31 -23.59
N ARG A 19 18.58 35.63 -24.69
CA ARG A 19 17.79 34.49 -25.16
C ARG A 19 18.61 33.23 -24.87
N LYS A 20 18.07 32.36 -24.01
CA LYS A 20 18.37 30.92 -23.88
C LYS A 20 19.35 30.44 -22.80
N ALA A 21 19.77 31.26 -21.85
CA ALA A 21 20.29 30.71 -20.59
C ALA A 21 19.15 30.73 -19.58
N THR A 22 18.74 29.57 -19.04
CA THR A 22 17.89 29.49 -17.85
C THR A 22 18.44 30.47 -16.84
N LEU A 23 17.69 31.54 -16.53
CA LEU A 23 18.19 32.54 -15.60
C LEU A 23 18.37 31.83 -14.26
N PRO A 24 19.54 31.92 -13.60
CA PRO A 24 19.80 31.15 -12.39
C PRO A 24 18.69 31.28 -11.33
N HIS A 25 18.10 32.47 -11.19
CA HIS A 25 17.00 32.70 -10.26
C HIS A 25 15.71 31.93 -10.63
N GLU A 26 15.38 31.79 -11.91
CA GLU A 26 14.23 30.97 -12.34
C GLU A 26 14.46 29.49 -12.04
N ALA A 27 15.69 29.01 -12.23
CA ALA A 27 16.07 27.65 -11.88
C ALA A 27 15.92 27.40 -10.37
N TYR A 28 16.41 28.32 -9.52
CA TYR A 28 16.26 28.22 -8.07
C TYR A 28 14.78 28.22 -7.65
N LEU A 29 13.95 29.10 -8.24
CA LEU A 29 12.52 29.10 -7.96
C LEU A 29 11.89 27.76 -8.35
N ARG A 30 12.20 27.23 -9.54
CA ARG A 30 11.67 25.94 -9.97
C ARG A 30 12.08 24.79 -9.04
N ILE A 31 13.33 24.77 -8.60
CA ILE A 31 13.83 23.78 -7.64
C ILE A 31 13.04 23.88 -6.32
N SER A 32 12.86 25.08 -5.79
CA SER A 32 12.09 25.29 -4.55
C SER A 32 10.66 24.75 -4.64
N HIS A 33 9.97 24.98 -5.76
CA HIS A 33 8.62 24.42 -5.97
C HIS A 33 8.63 22.88 -6.01
N ILE A 34 9.63 22.28 -6.67
CA ILE A 34 9.77 20.81 -6.71
C ILE A 34 10.05 20.25 -5.31
N GLU A 35 10.87 20.93 -4.52
CA GLU A 35 11.16 20.55 -3.14
C GLU A 35 9.90 20.60 -2.26
N MET A 36 9.09 21.66 -2.40
CA MET A 36 7.81 21.77 -1.70
C MET A 36 6.83 20.66 -2.08
N GLU A 37 6.69 20.35 -3.37
CA GLU A 37 5.85 19.24 -3.83
C GLU A 37 6.36 17.89 -3.31
N LYS A 38 7.68 17.67 -3.31
CA LYS A 38 8.29 16.46 -2.73
C LYS A 38 7.94 16.34 -1.24
N ALA A 39 8.06 17.42 -0.47
CA ALA A 39 7.72 17.41 0.96
C ALA A 39 6.25 17.07 1.18
N ARG A 40 5.34 17.68 0.43
CA ARG A 40 3.90 17.38 0.47
C ARG A 40 3.60 15.92 0.14
N LYS A 41 4.22 15.38 -0.90
CA LYS A 41 4.05 13.97 -1.30
C LYS A 41 4.65 12.99 -0.30
N THR A 42 5.71 13.37 0.40
CA THR A 42 6.31 12.55 1.45
C THR A 42 5.32 12.39 2.61
N LEU A 43 4.70 13.48 3.07
CA LEU A 43 3.67 13.43 4.13
C LEU A 43 2.45 12.58 3.72
N GLU A 44 1.97 12.74 2.49
CA GLU A 44 0.89 11.90 1.95
C GLU A 44 1.29 10.40 1.94
N SER A 45 2.53 10.10 1.53
CA SER A 45 3.07 8.74 1.52
C SER A 45 3.22 8.15 2.91
N GLU A 46 3.63 8.94 3.91
CA GLU A 46 3.74 8.47 5.30
C GLU A 46 2.38 8.10 5.86
N LYS A 47 1.36 8.93 5.63
CA LYS A 47 -0.02 8.61 6.01
C LYS A 47 -0.51 7.32 5.34
N ALA A 48 -0.24 7.16 4.05
CA ALA A 48 -0.61 5.94 3.32
C ALA A 48 0.10 4.70 3.88
N ARG A 49 1.39 4.80 4.21
CA ARG A 49 2.14 3.71 4.85
C ARG A 49 1.56 3.30 6.19
N GLN A 50 1.17 4.28 7.01
CA GLN A 50 0.53 3.99 8.29
C GLN A 50 -0.78 3.24 8.10
N MET A 51 -1.63 3.69 7.16
CA MET A 51 -2.86 2.99 6.83
C MET A 51 -2.60 1.54 6.34
N MET A 52 -1.56 1.32 5.52
CA MET A 52 -1.19 -0.02 5.09
C MET A 52 -0.72 -0.90 6.26
N ALA A 53 0.02 -0.33 7.22
CA ALA A 53 0.46 -1.03 8.41
C ALA A 53 -0.73 -1.44 9.29
N ASP A 54 -1.70 -0.55 9.48
CA ASP A 54 -2.92 -0.83 10.26
C ASP A 54 -3.74 -1.95 9.62
N ILE A 55 -3.88 -1.93 8.28
CA ILE A 55 -4.56 -3.00 7.53
C ILE A 55 -3.84 -4.33 7.70
N ALA A 56 -2.50 -4.34 7.57
CA ALA A 56 -1.71 -5.55 7.73
C ALA A 56 -1.84 -6.14 9.15
N ALA A 57 -1.83 -5.28 10.18
CA ALA A 57 -2.07 -5.69 11.56
C ALA A 57 -3.46 -6.32 11.73
N ARG A 58 -4.51 -5.68 11.18
CA ARG A 58 -5.87 -6.21 11.28
C ARG A 58 -6.03 -7.55 10.54
N LEU A 59 -5.36 -7.75 9.41
CA LEU A 59 -5.36 -9.04 8.72
C LEU A 59 -4.72 -10.14 9.55
N ALA A 60 -3.61 -9.85 10.25
CA ALA A 60 -2.98 -10.80 11.15
C ALA A 60 -3.89 -11.17 12.33
N GLU A 61 -4.59 -10.20 12.91
CA GLU A 61 -5.60 -10.45 13.95
C GLU A 61 -6.73 -11.36 13.43
N ILE A 62 -7.25 -11.09 12.23
CA ILE A 62 -8.31 -11.91 11.61
C ILE A 62 -7.85 -13.36 11.42
N GLU A 63 -6.61 -13.58 10.97
CA GLU A 63 -6.08 -14.93 10.81
C GLU A 63 -5.94 -15.65 12.17
N ALA A 64 -5.48 -14.96 13.21
CA ALA A 64 -5.42 -15.52 14.56
C ALA A 64 -6.82 -15.83 15.13
N GLU A 65 -7.79 -14.94 14.92
CA GLU A 65 -9.20 -15.17 15.27
C GLU A 65 -9.76 -16.41 14.54
N LYS A 66 -9.45 -16.56 13.24
CA LYS A 66 -9.86 -17.72 12.43
C LYS A 66 -9.26 -19.02 12.98
N GLU A 67 -7.97 -19.03 13.29
CA GLU A 67 -7.28 -20.19 13.85
C GLU A 67 -7.88 -20.58 15.21
N SER A 68 -8.15 -19.60 16.08
CA SER A 68 -8.80 -19.85 17.36
C SER A 68 -10.20 -20.47 17.20
N LEU A 69 -11.00 -19.96 16.25
CA LEU A 69 -12.31 -20.52 15.97
C LEU A 69 -12.21 -21.96 15.44
N LEU A 70 -11.29 -22.23 14.51
CA LEU A 70 -11.04 -23.58 13.98
C LEU A 70 -10.59 -24.56 15.08
N GLN A 71 -9.71 -24.13 15.99
CA GLN A 71 -9.30 -24.93 17.14
C GLN A 71 -10.50 -25.27 18.04
N SER A 72 -11.33 -24.28 18.38
CA SER A 72 -12.53 -24.51 19.20
C SER A 72 -13.53 -25.47 18.57
N MET A 73 -13.61 -25.50 17.23
CA MET A 73 -14.44 -26.46 16.49
C MET A 73 -13.80 -27.86 16.46
N GLY A 74 -12.49 -27.95 16.31
CA GLY A 74 -11.73 -29.19 16.39
C GLY A 74 -11.78 -29.83 17.79
N GLU A 75 -11.70 -29.03 18.85
CA GLU A 75 -11.86 -29.47 20.24
C GLU A 75 -13.26 -30.02 20.50
N ARG A 76 -14.32 -29.44 19.91
CA ARG A 76 -15.68 -30.02 19.95
C ARG A 76 -15.79 -31.35 19.20
N GLY A 77 -14.92 -31.62 18.23
CA GLY A 77 -14.85 -32.90 17.52
C GLY A 77 -14.05 -33.99 18.24
N GLY A 78 -13.16 -33.61 19.17
CA GLY A 78 -12.26 -34.52 19.89
C GLY A 78 -12.94 -35.33 21.01
N ASP A 79 -14.03 -34.82 21.60
CA ASP A 79 -14.74 -35.52 22.67
C ASP A 79 -15.93 -36.37 22.17
N ALA A 80 -16.33 -36.20 20.90
CA ALA A 80 -17.41 -36.97 20.27
C ALA A 80 -16.96 -38.32 19.68
N THR A 81 -15.66 -38.65 19.70
CA THR A 81 -15.12 -39.88 19.09
C THR A 81 -14.39 -40.79 20.06
N ARG A 82 -14.81 -40.86 21.33
CA ARG A 82 -14.66 -42.11 22.10
C ARG A 82 -15.66 -43.14 21.57
N VAL A 83 -15.38 -43.66 20.37
CA VAL A 83 -15.98 -44.89 19.84
C VAL A 83 -15.55 -46.03 20.76
N ARG A 84 -16.33 -46.26 21.81
CA ARG A 84 -16.19 -47.41 22.69
C ARG A 84 -17.10 -48.51 22.17
N THR A 85 -16.67 -49.25 21.16
CA THR A 85 -17.32 -50.51 20.78
C THR A 85 -16.29 -51.54 20.38
N GLY A 86 -15.80 -52.29 21.38
CA GLY A 86 -15.22 -53.61 21.15
C GLY A 86 -16.24 -54.55 20.48
N PRO A 87 -15.80 -55.72 20.00
CA PRO A 87 -16.63 -56.59 19.16
C PRO A 87 -17.86 -57.06 19.94
N ARG A 88 -19.06 -56.64 19.49
CA ARG A 88 -20.35 -57.18 19.96
C ARG A 88 -20.49 -58.62 19.44
N ARG A 89 -20.18 -59.60 20.29
CA ARG A 89 -20.50 -61.01 20.03
C ARG A 89 -22.03 -61.16 20.02
N SER A 90 -22.60 -61.35 18.84
CA SER A 90 -23.96 -61.85 18.66
C SER A 90 -24.00 -63.31 19.14
N ALA A 91 -24.65 -63.57 20.27
CA ALA A 91 -24.99 -64.92 20.72
C ALA A 91 -26.23 -64.84 21.62
N GLY A 92 -27.40 -65.10 21.04
CA GLY A 92 -28.66 -65.16 21.78
C GLY A 92 -29.87 -65.08 20.87
N GLY A 93 -30.12 -66.15 20.11
CA GLY A 93 -31.28 -66.26 19.22
C GLY A 93 -32.61 -66.24 19.96
N PHE A 94 -33.62 -65.66 19.31
CA PHE A 94 -35.00 -65.58 19.78
C PHE A 94 -35.72 -66.92 19.48
N LYS A 95 -36.29 -67.57 20.51
CA LYS A 95 -37.08 -68.81 20.34
C LYS A 95 -38.56 -68.49 20.51
N ILE A 96 -39.34 -68.76 19.47
CA ILE A 96 -40.81 -68.73 19.49
C ILE A 96 -41.31 -70.16 19.74
N LYS A 97 -42.20 -70.35 20.71
CA LYS A 97 -42.93 -71.61 20.93
C LYS A 97 -44.34 -71.45 20.38
N TYR A 98 -44.79 -72.46 19.62
CA TYR A 98 -46.18 -72.66 19.23
C TYR A 98 -46.99 -73.22 20.40
#